data_AF-A0AAW0DG86-F1
#
_entry.id   AF-A0AAW0DG86-F1
#
_cell.length_a   1.000
_cell.length_b   1.000
_cell.length_c   1.000
_cell.angle_alpha   90.00
_cell.angle_beta   90.00
_cell.angle_gamma   90.00
#
_symmetry.space_group_name_H-M   'P 1'
#
loop_
_entity.id
_entity.type
_entity.pdbx_description
1 polymer ?
#
loop_
_entity_poly.entity_id
_entity_poly.type
_entity_poly.pdbx_seq_one_letter_code
_entity_poly.pdbx_strand_id
1 'polypeptide(L)'
;MTAIELSKRSQGKINAYSLHPGVINTNLMHKGVVPEGLKQSALFDADEKPHDNDTFRWKTIPQGAATTITAAFDRSLNDKPGAYLDNSAVANETIAPHASDPASTEKLWSVTEKIIGETFTF
;
A
#
# COMPACT_ATOMS: atom_id res chain seq x y z
N MET A 1 -3.04 -5.06 7.24
CA MET A 1 -4.26 -5.81 7.64
C MET A 1 -4.67 -6.89 6.63
N THR A 2 -5.21 -6.58 5.45
CA THR A 2 -5.80 -7.60 4.55
C THR A 2 -4.81 -8.65 4.04
N ALA A 3 -3.60 -8.24 3.62
CA ALA A 3 -2.60 -9.18 3.12
C ALA A 3 -2.14 -10.19 4.19
N ILE A 4 -2.08 -9.78 5.45
CA ILE A 4 -1.75 -10.66 6.59
C ILE A 4 -2.82 -11.74 6.71
N GLU A 5 -4.10 -11.34 6.73
CA GLU A 5 -5.20 -12.29 6.93
C GLU A 5 -5.40 -13.21 5.72
N LEU A 6 -5.30 -12.69 4.49
CA LEU A 6 -5.32 -13.50 3.27
C LEU A 6 -4.19 -14.53 3.25
N SER A 7 -2.96 -14.10 3.56
CA SER A 7 -1.81 -15.01 3.63
C SER A 7 -2.03 -16.12 4.65
N LYS A 8 -2.46 -15.77 5.87
CA LYS A 8 -2.77 -16.72 6.96
C LYS A 8 -3.84 -17.72 6.55
N ARG A 9 -4.96 -17.25 6.00
CA ARG A 9 -6.11 -18.09 5.63
C ARG A 9 -5.83 -18.98 4.43
N SER A 10 -4.95 -18.55 3.53
CA SER A 10 -4.56 -19.34 2.37
C SER A 10 -3.73 -20.59 2.70
N GLN A 11 -3.24 -20.73 3.94
CA GLN A 11 -2.41 -21.85 4.37
C GLN A 11 -1.22 -22.14 3.43
N GLY A 12 -0.60 -21.07 2.90
CA GLY A 12 0.55 -21.16 2.01
C GLY A 12 0.22 -21.38 0.53
N LYS A 13 -1.06 -21.39 0.15
CA LYS A 13 -1.49 -21.43 -1.26
C LYS A 13 -1.33 -20.08 -1.97
N ILE A 14 -1.40 -18.98 -1.21
CA ILE A 14 -1.33 -17.62 -1.75
C ILE A 14 -0.32 -16.80 -0.92
N ASN A 15 0.64 -16.20 -1.61
CA ASN A 15 1.46 -15.15 -1.05
C ASN A 15 0.76 -13.81 -1.29
N ALA A 16 0.31 -13.16 -0.22
CA ALA A 16 -0.29 -11.83 -0.30
C ALA A 16 0.61 -10.80 0.37
N TYR A 17 0.71 -9.62 -0.25
CA TYR A 17 1.55 -8.52 0.23
C TYR A 17 0.75 -7.22 0.24
N SER A 18 1.09 -6.32 1.15
CA SER A 18 0.65 -4.92 1.11
C SER A 18 1.83 -4.04 0.76
N LEU A 19 1.60 -2.89 0.13
CA LEU A 19 2.69 -2.02 -0.26
C LEU A 19 2.31 -0.56 -0.27
N HIS A 20 3.32 0.30 -0.12
CA HIS A 20 3.28 1.70 -0.45
C HIS A 20 4.21 1.96 -1.65
N PRO A 21 3.67 2.45 -2.79
CA PRO A 21 4.47 2.67 -3.99
C PRO A 21 5.36 3.93 -3.88
N GLY A 22 5.20 4.72 -2.81
CA GLY A 22 5.68 6.09 -2.70
C GLY A 22 4.59 7.08 -3.11
N VAL A 23 4.97 8.36 -3.21
CA VAL A 23 4.05 9.42 -3.61
C VAL A 23 4.31 9.78 -5.06
N ILE A 24 3.32 9.51 -5.92
CA ILE A 24 3.39 9.63 -7.38
C ILE A 24 2.23 10.49 -7.85
N ASN A 25 2.49 11.43 -8.75
CA ASN A 25 1.44 12.17 -9.41
C ASN A 25 0.78 11.33 -10.51
N THR A 26 -0.26 10.60 -10.16
CA THR A 26 -1.09 9.81 -11.08
C THR A 26 -2.39 10.54 -11.39
N ASN A 27 -3.25 9.95 -12.22
CA ASN A 27 -4.60 10.47 -12.47
C ASN A 27 -5.52 10.46 -11.22
N LEU A 28 -5.11 9.83 -10.11
CA LEU A 28 -5.80 9.95 -8.82
C LEU A 28 -5.81 11.40 -8.33
N MET A 29 -4.75 12.17 -8.63
CA MET A 29 -4.58 13.57 -8.22
C MET A 29 -5.20 14.57 -9.22
N HIS A 30 -6.28 14.19 -9.91
CA HIS A 30 -6.91 15.05 -10.92
C HIS A 30 -7.44 16.38 -10.34
N LYS A 31 -7.59 17.37 -11.23
CA LYS A 31 -7.99 18.74 -10.89
C LYS A 31 -9.26 18.76 -10.03
N GLY A 32 -9.19 19.53 -8.93
CA GLY A 32 -10.28 19.68 -7.97
C GLY A 32 -10.28 18.64 -6.82
N VAL A 33 -9.46 17.59 -6.91
CA VAL A 33 -9.34 16.57 -5.85
C VAL A 33 -8.02 16.67 -5.08
N VAL A 34 -7.09 17.53 -5.53
CA VAL A 34 -5.90 17.88 -4.71
C VAL A 34 -6.39 18.53 -3.42
N PRO A 35 -6.25 17.85 -2.26
CA PRO A 35 -6.70 18.39 -0.98
C PRO A 35 -6.06 19.74 -0.72
N GLU A 36 -6.80 20.68 -0.12
CA GLU A 36 -6.32 22.02 0.23
C GLU A 36 -4.95 21.97 0.95
N GLY A 37 -4.78 20.99 1.84
CA GLY A 37 -3.53 20.77 2.59
C GLY A 37 -2.34 20.36 1.73
N LEU A 38 -2.56 19.72 0.57
CA LEU A 38 -1.52 19.39 -0.41
C LEU A 38 -1.19 20.58 -1.33
N LYS A 39 -2.12 21.52 -1.51
CA LYS A 39 -1.81 22.80 -2.18
C LYS A 39 -0.92 23.68 -1.31
N GLN A 40 -1.09 23.62 0.01
CA GLN A 40 -0.28 24.35 0.98
C GLN A 40 1.12 23.74 1.20
N SER A 41 1.37 22.50 0.78
CA SER A 41 2.64 21.81 1.04
C SER A 41 3.76 22.14 0.05
N ALA A 42 3.55 23.09 -0.87
CA ALA A 42 4.49 23.47 -1.94
C ALA A 42 4.97 22.27 -2.80
N LEU A 43 4.18 21.19 -2.81
CA LEU A 43 4.42 20.00 -3.63
C LEU A 43 3.87 20.15 -5.05
N PHE A 44 3.11 21.21 -5.29
CA PHE A 44 2.63 21.60 -6.61
C PHE A 44 3.05 23.04 -6.90
N ASP A 45 3.39 23.32 -8.15
CA ASP A 45 3.68 24.68 -8.62
C ASP A 45 2.40 25.46 -8.94
N ALA A 46 2.56 26.70 -9.39
CA ALA A 46 1.43 27.58 -9.77
C ALA A 46 0.59 27.04 -10.94
N ASP A 47 1.14 26.13 -11.75
CA ASP A 47 0.46 25.47 -12.88
C ASP A 47 -0.19 24.13 -12.46
N GLU A 48 -0.25 23.84 -11.15
CA GLU A 48 -0.73 22.58 -10.56
C GLU A 48 0.09 21.35 -11.00
N LYS A 49 1.36 21.53 -11.36
CA LYS A 49 2.27 20.42 -11.69
C LYS A 49 3.08 20.00 -10.47
N PRO A 50 3.48 18.71 -10.37
CA PRO A 50 4.35 18.23 -9.30
C PRO A 50 5.64 19.03 -9.24
N HIS A 51 5.96 19.51 -8.05
CA HIS A 51 7.14 20.29 -7.77
C HIS A 51 7.91 19.66 -6.60
N ASP A 52 9.19 19.40 -6.84
CA ASP A 52 10.13 18.86 -5.86
C ASP A 52 10.62 19.96 -4.91
N ASN A 53 10.86 19.65 -3.63
CA ASN A 53 11.40 20.60 -2.65
C ASN A 53 12.49 19.95 -1.77
N ASP A 54 13.10 20.72 -0.87
CA ASP A 54 14.25 20.26 -0.08
C ASP A 54 13.97 19.03 0.80
N THR A 55 12.71 18.78 1.14
CA THR A 55 12.31 17.67 2.03
C THR A 55 11.57 16.56 1.29
N PHE A 56 11.23 16.75 0.02
CA PHE A 56 10.39 15.83 -0.73
C PHE A 56 10.70 15.82 -2.23
N ARG A 57 10.74 14.61 -2.79
CA ARG A 57 10.87 14.37 -4.22
C ARG A 57 9.72 13.49 -4.68
N TRP A 58 9.04 13.92 -5.74
CA TRP A 58 8.03 13.11 -6.40
C TRP A 58 8.70 11.90 -7.05
N LYS A 59 8.06 10.74 -6.92
CA LYS A 59 8.45 9.58 -7.71
C LYS A 59 7.85 9.67 -9.11
N THR A 60 8.62 9.19 -10.08
CA THR A 60 8.12 8.91 -11.43
C THR A 60 7.17 7.71 -11.43
N ILE A 61 6.35 7.58 -12.48
CA ILE A 61 5.44 6.43 -12.66
C ILE A 61 6.20 5.09 -12.61
N PRO A 62 7.34 4.89 -13.31
CA PRO A 62 8.10 3.65 -13.21
C PRO A 62 8.63 3.36 -11.80
N GLN A 63 9.10 4.38 -11.07
CA GLN A 63 9.54 4.20 -9.67
C GLN A 63 8.39 3.81 -8.74
N GLY A 64 7.17 4.31 -8.99
CA GLY A 64 5.98 3.90 -8.25
C GLY A 64 5.57 2.45 -8.54
N ALA A 65 5.66 2.04 -9.81
CA ALA A 65 5.35 0.67 -10.23
C ALA A 65 6.35 -0.36 -9.69
N ALA A 66 7.60 0.04 -9.43
CA ALA A 66 8.67 -0.85 -9.00
C ALA A 66 8.30 -1.69 -7.76
N THR A 67 7.68 -1.10 -6.73
CA THR A 67 7.30 -1.85 -5.52
C THR A 67 6.29 -2.96 -5.82
N THR A 68 5.34 -2.72 -6.73
CA THR A 68 4.37 -3.73 -7.18
C THR A 68 5.05 -4.85 -7.95
N ILE A 69 5.99 -4.52 -8.84
CA ILE A 69 6.79 -5.51 -9.57
C ILE A 69 7.62 -6.35 -8.59
N THR A 70 8.26 -5.73 -7.60
CA THR A 70 9.00 -6.43 -6.56
C THR A 70 8.10 -7.39 -5.79
N ALA A 71 6.93 -6.93 -5.31
CA ALA A 71 5.97 -7.78 -4.60
C ALA A 71 5.50 -8.99 -5.43
N ALA A 72 5.40 -8.84 -6.76
CA ALA A 72 4.92 -9.89 -7.65
C ALA A 72 6.00 -10.90 -8.06
N PHE A 73 7.27 -10.48 -8.19
CA PHE A 73 8.31 -11.28 -8.85
C PHE A 73 9.57 -11.53 -8.04
N ASP A 74 9.81 -10.79 -6.95
CA ASP A 74 10.99 -11.00 -6.13
C ASP A 74 10.83 -12.26 -5.26
N ARG A 75 11.57 -13.30 -5.63
CA ARG A 75 11.54 -14.60 -4.93
C ARG A 75 12.05 -14.52 -3.50
N SER A 76 12.80 -13.48 -3.14
CA SER A 76 13.23 -13.26 -1.76
C SER A 76 12.07 -12.94 -0.80
N LEU A 77 10.85 -12.72 -1.32
CA LEU A 77 9.64 -12.50 -0.54
C LEU A 77 8.83 -13.79 -0.28
N ASN A 78 9.17 -14.92 -0.91
CA ASN A 78 8.38 -16.15 -0.85
C ASN A 78 8.23 -16.72 0.56
N ASP A 79 9.18 -16.46 1.44
CA ASP A 79 9.20 -16.84 2.85
C ASP A 79 8.62 -15.75 3.78
N LYS A 80 8.06 -14.67 3.22
CA LYS A 80 7.55 -13.49 3.95
C LYS A 80 6.10 -13.14 3.58
N PRO A 81 5.17 -14.10 3.46
CA PRO A 81 3.79 -13.77 3.13
C PRO A 81 3.16 -12.88 4.21
N GLY A 82 2.34 -11.92 3.78
CA GLY A 82 1.74 -10.91 4.66
C GLY A 82 2.62 -9.68 4.89
N ALA A 83 3.85 -9.64 4.37
CA ALA A 83 4.74 -8.50 4.53
C ALA A 83 4.18 -7.21 3.92
N TYR A 84 4.59 -6.09 4.53
CA TYR A 84 4.41 -4.75 4.00
C TYR A 84 5.69 -4.31 3.29
N LEU A 85 5.53 -3.74 2.09
CA LEU A 85 6.64 -3.22 1.31
C LEU A 85 6.59 -1.70 1.23
N ASP A 86 7.72 -1.06 1.45
CA ASP A 86 7.95 0.34 1.09
C ASP A 86 9.25 0.43 0.28
N ASN A 87 9.22 1.20 -0.80
CA ASN A 87 10.38 1.37 -1.69
C ASN A 87 11.02 0.04 -2.16
N SER A 88 10.21 -0.96 -2.53
CA SER A 88 10.69 -2.31 -2.93
C SER A 88 11.45 -3.08 -1.83
N ALA A 89 11.32 -2.70 -0.57
CA ALA A 89 11.89 -3.42 0.57
C ALA A 89 10.81 -3.78 1.58
N VAL A 90 11.03 -4.84 2.36
CA VAL A 90 10.17 -5.17 3.51
C VAL A 90 10.36 -4.11 4.58
N ALA A 91 9.26 -3.54 5.06
CA ALA A 91 9.22 -2.43 6.01
C ALA A 91 8.19 -2.70 7.13
N ASN A 92 8.16 -3.91 7.67
CA ASN A 92 7.15 -4.33 8.64
C ASN A 92 7.18 -3.48 9.93
N GLU A 93 8.34 -2.91 10.26
CA GLU A 93 8.57 -2.02 11.40
C GLU A 93 7.89 -0.66 11.27
N THR A 94 7.52 -0.24 10.05
CA THR A 94 6.82 1.03 9.80
C THR A 94 5.30 0.88 9.89
N ILE A 95 4.80 -0.34 10.07
CA ILE A 95 3.37 -0.62 10.18
C ILE A 95 2.88 -0.04 11.51
N ALA A 96 1.81 0.76 11.47
CA ALA A 96 1.16 1.23 12.68
C ALA A 96 0.65 0.02 13.50
N PRO A 97 0.81 -0.01 14.84
CA PRO A 97 0.51 -1.21 15.64
C PRO A 97 -0.90 -1.79 15.43
N HIS A 98 -1.90 -0.92 15.24
CA HIS A 98 -3.29 -1.33 15.01
C HIS A 98 -3.53 -1.98 13.62
N ALA A 99 -2.64 -1.77 12.65
CA ALA A 99 -2.76 -2.30 11.29
C ALA A 99 -2.13 -3.70 11.12
N SER A 100 -1.44 -4.19 12.15
CA SER A 100 -0.87 -5.54 12.25
C SER A 100 -1.40 -6.33 13.45
N ASP A 101 -2.26 -5.74 14.28
CA ASP A 101 -2.88 -6.43 15.41
C ASP A 101 -3.75 -7.62 14.93
N PRO A 102 -3.46 -8.87 15.36
CA PRO A 102 -4.16 -10.06 14.88
C PRO A 102 -5.67 -10.03 15.12
N ALA A 103 -6.12 -9.47 16.24
CA ALA A 103 -7.54 -9.37 16.55
C ALA A 103 -8.25 -8.38 15.61
N SER A 104 -7.60 -7.25 15.31
CA SER A 104 -8.09 -6.26 14.36
C SER A 104 -8.14 -6.79 12.92
N THR A 105 -7.13 -7.55 12.47
CA THR A 105 -7.13 -8.13 11.12
C THR A 105 -8.23 -9.17 10.92
N GLU A 106 -8.43 -10.05 11.90
CA GLU A 106 -9.49 -11.07 11.87
C GLU A 106 -10.88 -10.42 11.91
N LYS A 107 -11.07 -9.41 12.77
CA LYS A 107 -12.33 -8.68 12.87
C LYS A 107 -12.65 -7.95 11.57
N LEU A 108 -11.67 -7.29 10.96
CA LEU A 108 -11.84 -6.60 9.69
C LEU A 108 -12.31 -7.57 8.61
N TRP A 109 -11.62 -8.71 8.45
CA TRP A 109 -12.00 -9.74 7.47
C TRP A 109 -13.43 -10.24 7.68
N SER A 110 -13.76 -10.62 8.91
CA SER A 110 -15.09 -11.14 9.26
C SER A 110 -16.21 -10.13 9.00
N VAL A 111 -15.94 -8.83 9.23
CA VAL A 111 -16.89 -7.75 8.91
C VAL A 111 -16.99 -7.57 7.40
N THR A 112 -15.88 -7.61 6.67
CA THR A 112 -15.88 -7.53 5.20
C THR A 112 -16.72 -8.65 4.58
N GLU A 113 -16.51 -9.91 5.00
CA GLU A 113 -17.31 -11.07 4.53
C GLU A 113 -18.81 -10.89 4.78
N LYS A 114 -19.19 -10.38 5.96
CA LYS A 114 -20.60 -10.07 6.27
C LYS A 114 -21.17 -8.96 5.40
N ILE A 115 -20.40 -7.89 5.13
CA ILE A 115 -20.86 -6.75 4.32
C ILE A 115 -21.06 -7.18 2.87
N ILE A 116 -20.16 -7.99 2.31
CA ILE A 116 -20.24 -8.44 0.92
C ILE A 116 -21.17 -9.65 0.75
N GLY A 117 -21.49 -10.37 1.83
CA GLY A 117 -22.35 -11.56 1.81
C GLY A 117 -21.66 -12.83 1.30
N GLU A 118 -20.33 -12.88 1.33
CA GLU A 118 -19.52 -13.99 0.82
C GLU A 118 -18.47 -14.39 1.85
N THR A 119 -18.24 -15.70 2.03
CA THR A 119 -17.17 -16.24 2.88
C THR A 119 -16.12 -16.87 1.99
N PHE A 120 -14.87 -16.51 2.20
CA PHE A 120 -13.76 -17.02 1.41
C PHE A 120 -13.16 -18.25 2.06
N THR A 121 -13.04 -19.32 1.28
CA THR A 121 -12.31 -20.54 1.63
C THR A 121 -11.18 -20.71 0.64
N PHE A 122 -9.99 -21.10 1.12
CA PHE A 122 -8.77 -21.13 0.33
C PHE A 122 -8.16 -22.52 0.27
#